data_AF-A0A366FNK8-F1
#
_entry.id   AF-A0A366FNK8-F1
#
_cell.length_a   1.000
_cell.length_b   1.000
_cell.length_c   1.000
_cell.angle_alpha   90.00
_cell.angle_beta   90.00
_cell.angle_gamma   90.00
#
_symmetry.space_group_name_H-M   'P 1'
#
loop_
_entity.id
_entity.type
_entity.pdbx_description
1 polymer ?
#
loop_
_entity_poly.entity_id
_entity_poly.type
_entity_poly.pdbx_seq_one_letter_code
_entity_poly.pdbx_strand_id
1 'polypeptide(L)' 'MPVDLSIKNAPDDVVQRLRRRAERNRRSLQGELLAILEEAVRPERSLSPGELLAEVRRLGVGTPAEAAGIVRADRDRG' A
#
# COMPACT_ATOMS: atom_id res chain seq x y z
N MET A 1 -25.25 5.88 1.14
CA MET A 1 -26.09 5.08 2.06
C MET A 1 -25.24 3.93 2.57
N PRO A 2 -25.19 3.67 3.89
CA PRO A 2 -24.52 2.48 4.41
C PRO A 2 -25.23 1.22 3.90
N VAL A 3 -24.45 0.20 3.51
CA VAL A 3 -24.95 -1.09 3.05
C VAL A 3 -24.35 -2.16 3.96
N ASP A 4 -25.22 -2.97 4.57
CA ASP A 4 -24.80 -4.08 5.40
C ASP A 4 -24.54 -5.32 4.53
N LEU A 5 -23.33 -5.87 4.63
CA LEU A 5 -22.93 -7.10 3.94
C LEU A 5 -22.88 -8.24 4.96
N SER A 6 -23.55 -9.36 4.65
CA SER A 6 -23.53 -10.55 5.50
C SER A 6 -23.03 -11.77 4.70
N ILE A 7 -22.15 -12.55 5.32
CA ILE A 7 -21.65 -13.82 4.77
C ILE A 7 -22.40 -14.95 5.50
N LYS A 8 -23.21 -15.70 4.77
CA LYS A 8 -23.93 -16.86 5.32
C LYS A 8 -23.06 -18.11 5.22
N ASN A 9 -23.13 -18.98 6.24
CA ASN A 9 -22.43 -20.26 6.28
C ASN A 9 -20.91 -20.17 6.06
N ALA A 10 -20.26 -19.20 6.70
CA ALA A 10 -18.81 -19.08 6.65
C ALA A 10 -18.17 -20.30 7.36
N PRO A 11 -17.22 -21.01 6.71
CA PRO A 11 -16.50 -22.11 7.36
C PRO A 11 -15.77 -21.65 8.62
N ASP A 12 -15.84 -22.44 9.69
CA ASP A 12 -15.28 -22.07 11.00
C ASP A 12 -13.77 -21.82 10.92
N ASP A 13 -13.04 -22.61 10.13
CA ASP A 13 -11.60 -22.45 9.94
C ASP A 13 -11.25 -21.08 9.34
N VAL A 14 -12.05 -20.60 8.38
CA VAL A 14 -11.90 -19.28 7.76
C VAL A 14 -12.16 -18.18 8.78
N VAL A 15 -13.25 -18.29 9.56
CA VAL A 15 -13.58 -17.31 10.61
C VAL A 15 -12.48 -17.24 11.66
N GLN A 16 -11.91 -18.39 12.06
CA GLN A 16 -10.82 -18.45 13.02
C GLN A 16 -9.53 -17.81 12.49
N ARG A 17 -9.18 -18.06 11.23
CA ARG A 17 -8.04 -17.39 10.57
C ARG A 17 -8.25 -15.88 10.50
N LEU A 18 -9.47 -15.45 10.20
CA LEU A 18 -9.80 -14.03 10.13
C LEU A 18 -9.73 -13.35 11.50
N ARG A 19 -10.21 -13.99 12.57
CA ARG A 19 -10.07 -13.48 13.96
C ARG A 19 -8.60 -13.28 14.33
N ARG A 20 -7.74 -14.28 14.11
CA ARG A 20 -6.29 -14.16 14.38
C ARG A 20 -5.65 -13.03 13.58
N ARG A 21 -6.04 -12.86 12.32
CA ARG A 21 -5.54 -11.75 11.47
C ARG A 21 -5.99 -10.39 12.02
N ALA A 22 -7.25 -10.27 12.44
CA ALA A 22 -7.81 -9.06 13.03
C ALA A 22 -7.09 -8.67 14.34
N GLU A 23 -6.84 -9.63 15.24
CA GLU A 23 -6.08 -9.43 16.48
C GLU A 23 -4.66 -8.93 16.18
N ARG A 24 -3.96 -9.55 15.23
CA ARG A 24 -2.61 -9.14 14.81
C ARG A 24 -2.59 -7.70 14.28
N ASN A 25 -3.63 -7.31 13.54
CA ASN A 25 -3.77 -5.96 12.98
C ASN A 25 -4.40 -4.96 13.98
N ARG A 26 -4.73 -5.39 15.21
CA ARG A 26 -5.43 -4.60 16.24
C ARG A 26 -6.75 -4.00 15.75
N ARG A 27 -7.52 -4.79 14.99
CA ARG A 27 -8.83 -4.40 14.44
C ARG A 27 -9.93 -5.32 14.96
N SER A 28 -11.16 -4.83 14.94
CA SER A 28 -12.34 -5.68 15.10
C SER A 28 -12.48 -6.63 13.90
N LEU A 29 -13.26 -7.70 14.05
CA LEU A 29 -13.51 -8.64 12.96
C LEU A 29 -14.16 -7.94 11.75
N GLN A 30 -15.15 -7.08 11.99
CA GLN A 30 -15.80 -6.29 10.94
C GLN A 30 -14.82 -5.31 10.28
N GLY A 31 -13.94 -4.68 11.06
CA GLY A 31 -12.92 -3.79 10.51
C GLY A 31 -11.88 -4.51 9.65
N GLU A 32 -11.51 -5.75 10.01
CA GLU A 32 -10.62 -6.56 9.18
C GLU A 32 -11.30 -7.03 7.89
N LEU A 33 -12.57 -7.41 7.95
CA LEU A 33 -13.39 -7.71 6.76
C LEU A 33 -13.43 -6.52 5.81
N LEU A 34 -13.71 -5.32 6.33
CA LEU A 34 -13.74 -4.11 5.53
C LEU A 34 -12.37 -3.82 4.90
N ALA A 35 -11.29 -3.94 5.67
CA ALA A 35 -9.93 -3.72 5.15
C ALA A 35 -9.56 -4.67 4.00
N ILE A 36 -9.93 -5.95 4.11
CA ILE A 36 -9.71 -6.95 3.05
C ILE A 36 -10.53 -6.61 1.81
N LEU A 37 -11.81 -6.24 1.99
CA LEU A 37 -12.65 -5.85 0.86
C LEU A 37 -12.14 -4.59 0.18
N GLU A 38 -11.75 -3.56 0.93
CA GLU A 38 -11.14 -2.35 0.40
C GLU A 38 -9.88 -2.65 -0.41
N GLU A 39 -9.01 -3.53 0.07
CA GLU A 39 -7.81 -3.96 -0.65
C GLU A 39 -8.16 -4.74 -1.92
N ALA A 40 -9.15 -5.64 -1.86
CA ALA A 40 -9.57 -6.46 -2.99
C ALA A 40 -10.29 -5.67 -4.10
N VAL A 41 -11.01 -4.60 -3.74
CA VAL A 41 -11.71 -3.72 -4.71
C VAL A 41 -10.88 -2.51 -5.13
N ARG A 42 -9.71 -2.29 -4.52
CA ARG A 42 -8.79 -1.26 -5.01
C ARG A 42 -8.48 -1.61 -6.45
N PRO A 43 -8.81 -0.73 -7.42
CA PRO A 43 -8.39 -0.96 -8.78
C PRO A 43 -6.88 -1.10 -8.75
N GLU A 44 -6.35 -2.12 -9.43
CA GLU A 44 -4.93 -2.17 -9.72
C GLU A 44 -4.58 -0.87 -10.44
N ARG A 45 -4.09 0.13 -9.70
CA ARG A 45 -3.33 1.22 -10.28
C ARG A 45 -1.99 0.61 -10.63
N SER A 46 -1.99 -0.24 -11.64
CA SER A 46 -0.80 -0.64 -12.36
C SER A 46 -0.34 0.57 -13.16
N LEU A 47 0.15 1.59 -12.46
CA LEU A 47 0.98 2.58 -13.12
C LEU A 47 2.18 1.79 -13.65
N SER A 48 2.38 1.84 -14.95
CA SER A 48 3.66 1.43 -15.50
C SER A 48 4.78 2.20 -14.78
N PRO A 49 6.00 1.64 -14.68
CA PRO A 49 7.12 2.35 -14.09
C PRO A 49 7.32 3.76 -14.68
N GLY A 50 6.99 3.97 -15.96
CA GLY A 50 7.01 5.27 -16.62
C GLY A 50 5.94 6.24 -16.11
N GLU A 51 4.70 5.79 -15.91
CA GLU A 51 3.62 6.62 -15.38
C GLU A 51 3.84 7.00 -13.92
N LEU A 52 4.35 6.06 -13.12
CA LEU A 52 4.75 6.34 -11.74
C LEU A 52 5.86 7.39 -11.68
N LEU A 53 6.88 7.27 -12.54
CA LEU A 53 7.96 8.25 -12.62
C LEU A 53 7.46 9.63 -13.06
N ALA A 54 6.52 9.70 -13.99
CA ALA A 54 5.90 10.95 -14.43
C ALA A 54 5.13 11.64 -13.28
N GLU A 55 4.38 10.86 -12.48
CA GLU A 55 3.66 11.35 -11.30
C GLU A 55 4.63 11.90 -10.24
N VAL A 56 5.67 11.14 -9.89
CA VAL A 56 6.69 11.54 -8.90
C VAL A 56 7.38 12.84 -9.33
N ARG A 57 7.69 12.99 -10.63
CA ARG A 57 8.26 14.22 -11.19
C ARG A 57 7.27 15.40 -11.08
N ARG A 58 5.98 15.19 -11.35
CA ARG A 58 4.95 16.23 -11.25
C ARG A 58 4.76 16.71 -9.81
N LEU A 59 4.84 15.79 -8.85
CA LEU A 59 4.75 16.08 -7.42
C LEU A 59 5.99 16.84 -6.89
N GLY A 60 7.05 17.01 -7.70
CA GLY A 60 8.25 17.73 -7.31
C GLY A 60 9.02 17.04 -6.19
N VAL A 61 8.82 15.74 -6.00
CA VAL A 61 9.50 14.96 -4.96
C VAL A 61 10.94 14.76 -5.40
N GLY A 62 11.83 15.56 -4.83
CA GLY A 62 13.26 15.46 -5.04
C GLY A 62 13.96 14.92 -3.81
N THR A 63 14.92 14.02 -4.00
CA THR A 63 15.92 13.75 -2.97
C THR A 63 17.05 14.77 -3.09
N PRO A 64 17.74 15.12 -1.99
CA PRO A 64 18.93 15.97 -2.06
C PRO A 64 19.94 15.43 -3.08
N ALA A 65 20.56 16.32 -3.86
CA ALA A 65 21.54 15.96 -4.89
C ALA A 65 22.94 15.64 -4.32
N GLU A 66 23.00 15.06 -3.12
CA GLU A 66 24.25 14.78 -2.40
C GLU A 66 25.17 13.87 -3.20
N ALA A 67 24.62 12.81 -3.83
CA ALA A 67 25.39 11.92 -4.69
C ALA A 67 26.05 12.65 -5.87
N ALA A 68 25.34 13.57 -6.52
CA ALA A 68 25.90 14.37 -7.61
C ALA A 68 26.95 15.39 -7.11
N GLY A 69 26.87 15.82 -5.85
CA GLY A 69 27.91 16.62 -5.20
C GLY A 69 29.18 15.82 -4.98
N ILE A 70 29.05 14.60 -4.45
CA ILE A 70 30.19 13.69 -4.20
C ILE A 70 30.92 13.35 -5.50
N VAL A 71 30.18 12.96 -6.55
CA VAL A 71 30.79 12.61 -7.86
C VAL A 71 31.54 13.78 -8.50
N ARG A 72 31.03 15.01 -8.35
CA ARG A 72 31.74 16.21 -8.85
C ARG A 72 32.99 16.49 -8.04
N ALA A 73 32.91 16.41 -6.71
CA ALA A 73 34.05 16.62 -5.83
C ALA A 73 35.18 15.61 -6.05
N ASP A 74 34.87 14.35 -6.40
CA ASP A 74 35.86 13.35 -6.75
C ASP A 74 36.47 13.59 -8.13
N ARG A 75 35.69 14.05 -9.12
CA ARG A 75 36.18 14.42 -10.45
C ARG A 75 37.17 15.59 -10.37
N ASP A 76 36.82 16.64 -9.63
CA ASP A 76 37.61 17.88 -9.57
C ASP A 76 38.90 17.74 -8.73
N ARG A 77 39.05 16.61 -8.00
CA ARG A 77 40.27 16.26 -7.24
C ARG A 77 41.30 15.47 -8.04
N GLY A 78 40.93 14.89 -9.18
CA GLY A 78 41.83 14.16 -10.09
C GLY A 78 42.45 15.06 -11.14
#